data_AF-A0A818VRD0-F1
#
_entry.id   AF-A0A818VRD0-F1
#
_cell.length_a   1.000
_cell.length_b   1.000
_cell.length_c   1.000
_cell.angle_alpha   90.00
_cell.angle_beta   90.00
_cell.angle_gamma   90.00
#
_symmetry.space_group_name_H-M   'P 1'
#
loop_
_entity.id
_entity.type
_entity.pdbx_description
1 polymer ?
#
loop_
_entity_poly.entity_id
_entity_poly.type
_entity_poly.pdbx_seq_one_letter_code
_entity_poly.pdbx_strand_id
1 'polypeptide(L)'
;MFFSFNVYVGKFGVHYSVFNVANPQTMEFLENVLEEVIDLFSTSDVIHIGGDEVKYDQWKSSTEITTFINEHNLQSPADLQI
;
A
#
# COMPACT_ATOMS: atom_id res chain seq x y z
N MET A 1 -5.58 28.00 -20.64
CA MET A 1 -6.33 26.96 -19.92
C MET A 1 -5.76 26.88 -18.52
N PHE A 2 -6.48 27.39 -17.52
CA PHE A 2 -6.03 27.37 -16.11
C PHE A 2 -6.72 26.19 -15.43
N PHE A 3 -5.93 25.22 -14.98
CA PHE A 3 -6.45 24.17 -14.09
C PHE A 3 -6.51 24.75 -12.67
N SER A 4 -7.72 24.87 -12.14
CA SER A 4 -7.94 25.17 -10.73
C SER A 4 -7.97 23.84 -9.97
N PHE A 5 -6.95 23.59 -9.13
CA PHE A 5 -6.94 22.46 -8.21
C PHE A 5 -7.58 22.89 -6.89
N ASN A 6 -8.66 22.22 -6.50
CA ASN A 6 -9.19 22.34 -5.14
C ASN A 6 -8.24 21.59 -4.19
N VAL A 7 -7.61 22.31 -3.27
CA VAL A 7 -6.83 21.72 -2.18
C VAL A 7 -7.77 21.49 -1.00
N TYR A 8 -8.08 20.23 -0.72
CA TYR A 8 -8.83 19.85 0.48
C TYR A 8 -7.94 19.97 1.73
N VAL A 9 -8.51 20.44 2.85
CA VAL A 9 -7.82 20.46 4.14
C VAL A 9 -7.78 19.03 4.68
N GLY A 10 -6.60 18.40 4.67
CA GLY A 10 -6.36 17.08 5.25
C GLY A 10 -6.41 17.09 6.78
N LYS A 11 -6.75 15.94 7.38
CA LYS A 11 -6.55 15.68 8.81
C LYS A 11 -5.18 15.05 9.02
N PHE A 12 -4.47 15.45 10.07
CA PHE A 12 -3.17 14.86 10.44
C PHE A 12 -3.33 13.66 11.38
N GLY A 13 -2.29 12.81 11.43
CA GLY A 13 -2.19 11.63 12.30
C GLY A 13 -2.29 10.32 11.51
N VAL A 14 -2.33 9.20 12.23
CA VAL A 14 -2.42 7.88 11.61
C VAL A 14 -3.76 7.70 10.92
N HIS A 15 -3.71 7.30 9.66
CA HIS A 15 -4.88 6.95 8.86
C HIS A 15 -5.08 5.43 8.83
N TYR A 16 -6.35 5.01 8.74
CA TYR A 16 -6.72 3.59 8.84
C TYR A 16 -6.80 2.88 7.48
N SER A 17 -6.80 3.63 6.38
CA SER A 17 -6.86 3.06 5.03
C SER A 17 -5.51 2.49 4.64
N VAL A 18 -5.48 1.21 4.31
CA VAL A 18 -4.26 0.49 3.88
C VAL A 18 -4.54 -0.27 2.58
N PHE A 19 -3.48 -0.55 1.81
CA PHE A 19 -3.61 -1.30 0.56
C PHE A 19 -4.14 -2.72 0.79
N ASN A 20 -4.95 -3.22 -0.13
CA ASN A 20 -5.42 -4.60 -0.13
C ASN A 20 -4.43 -5.50 -0.87
N VAL A 21 -3.45 -6.03 -0.14
CA VAL A 21 -2.39 -6.88 -0.72
C VAL A 21 -2.86 -8.25 -1.22
N ALA A 22 -4.07 -8.68 -0.85
CA ALA A 22 -4.66 -9.92 -1.38
C ALA A 22 -5.31 -9.73 -2.75
N ASN A 23 -5.56 -8.50 -3.19
CA ASN A 23 -6.10 -8.23 -4.52
C ASN A 23 -4.95 -8.11 -5.55
N PRO A 24 -4.89 -8.99 -6.58
CA PRO A 24 -3.84 -8.95 -7.60
C PRO A 24 -3.72 -7.60 -8.32
N GLN A 25 -4.84 -6.88 -8.51
CA GLN A 25 -4.82 -5.57 -9.16
C GLN A 25 -4.10 -4.51 -8.32
N THR A 26 -4.08 -4.66 -7.00
CA THR A 26 -3.32 -3.76 -6.13
C THR A 26 -1.82 -4.00 -6.30
N MET A 27 -1.41 -5.26 -6.42
CA MET A 27 0.00 -5.61 -6.65
C MET A 27 0.46 -5.15 -8.03
N GLU A 28 -0.32 -5.41 -9.08
CA GLU A 28 -0.04 -4.93 -10.44
C GLU A 28 0.07 -3.39 -10.49
N PHE A 29 -0.83 -2.67 -9.80
CA PHE A 29 -0.74 -1.22 -9.69
C PHE A 29 0.56 -0.76 -9.03
N LEU A 30 0.97 -1.38 -7.92
CA LEU A 30 2.19 -1.01 -7.21
C LEU A 30 3.44 -1.31 -8.06
N GLU A 31 3.47 -2.43 -8.76
CA GLU A 31 4.54 -2.80 -9.70
C GLU A 31 4.66 -1.75 -10.82
N ASN A 32 3.56 -1.43 -11.50
CA ASN A 32 3.55 -0.44 -12.58
C ASN A 32 4.01 0.95 -12.10
N VAL A 33 3.54 1.40 -10.93
CA VAL A 33 3.96 2.68 -10.35
C VAL A 33 5.45 2.65 -10.02
N LEU A 34 5.94 1.56 -9.43
CA LEU A 34 7.36 1.43 -9.08
C LEU A 34 8.24 1.38 -10.33
N GLU A 35 7.83 0.72 -11.41
CA GLU A 35 8.54 0.72 -12.69
C GLU A 35 8.71 2.14 -13.23
N GLU A 36 7.64 2.92 -13.31
CA GLU A 36 7.72 4.31 -13.79
C GLU A 36 8.59 5.20 -12.89
N VAL A 37 8.53 4.99 -11.57
CA VAL A 37 9.34 5.72 -10.59
C VAL A 37 10.82 5.33 -10.70
N ILE A 38 11.13 4.05 -10.87
CA ILE A 38 12.51 3.56 -11.08
C ILE A 38 13.10 4.22 -12.32
N ASP A 39 12.36 4.22 -13.43
CA ASP A 39 12.81 4.82 -14.68
C ASP A 39 13.07 6.33 -14.52
N LEU A 40 12.19 7.02 -13.81
CA LEU A 40 12.33 8.46 -13.54
C LEU A 40 13.54 8.77 -12.63
N PHE A 41 13.83 7.93 -11.65
CA PHE A 41 14.90 8.10 -10.67
C PHE A 41 16.05 7.11 -10.88
N SER A 42 16.39 6.83 -12.14
CA SER A 42 17.39 5.84 -12.56
C SER A 42 18.82 6.07 -12.04
N THR A 43 19.12 7.24 -11.48
CA THR A 43 20.42 7.53 -10.84
C THR A 43 20.46 7.20 -9.34
N SER A 44 19.32 6.86 -8.74
CA SER A 44 19.23 6.47 -7.33
C SER A 44 19.35 4.97 -7.21
N ASP A 45 20.27 4.49 -6.37
CA ASP A 45 20.40 3.06 -6.05
C ASP A 45 19.35 2.59 -5.04
N VAL A 46 18.55 3.51 -4.48
CA VAL A 46 17.60 3.24 -3.40
C VAL A 46 16.23 3.81 -3.72
N ILE A 47 15.21 2.99 -3.47
CA ILE A 47 13.80 3.39 -3.43
C ILE A 47 13.26 3.11 -2.03
N HIS A 48 12.69 4.14 -1.40
CA HIS A 48 12.03 4.00 -0.11
C HIS A 48 10.54 3.75 -0.32
N ILE A 49 10.05 2.61 0.16
CA ILE A 49 8.65 2.18 0.01
C ILE A 49 7.77 2.52 1.22
N GLY A 50 8.32 3.20 2.24
CA GLY A 50 7.63 3.46 3.51
C GLY A 50 7.49 2.20 4.36
N GLY A 51 6.26 1.91 4.80
CA GLY A 51 5.93 0.76 5.64
C GLY A 51 5.69 1.09 7.12
N ASP A 52 5.74 2.38 7.48
CA ASP A 52 5.44 2.85 8.83
C ASP A 52 3.94 3.00 9.09
N GLU A 53 3.57 2.97 10.37
CA GLU A 53 2.23 3.25 10.91
C GLU A 53 1.04 2.45 10.31
N VAL A 54 1.30 1.30 9.67
CA VAL A 54 0.24 0.42 9.15
C VAL A 54 -0.64 -0.09 10.30
N LYS A 55 -1.93 0.27 10.26
CA LYS A 55 -2.95 -0.24 11.19
C LYS A 55 -3.65 -1.45 10.59
N TYR A 56 -3.54 -2.60 11.25
CA TYR A 56 -4.08 -3.87 10.75
C TYR A 56 -5.60 -4.02 10.89
N ASP A 57 -6.33 -3.02 11.40
CA ASP A 57 -7.77 -3.10 11.63
C ASP A 57 -8.57 -3.43 10.36
N GLN A 58 -8.19 -2.84 9.22
CA GLN A 58 -8.81 -3.15 7.93
C GLN A 58 -8.47 -4.56 7.45
N TRP A 59 -7.20 -4.99 7.59
CA TRP A 59 -6.78 -6.34 7.23
C TRP A 59 -7.46 -7.41 8.08
N LYS A 60 -7.58 -7.19 9.39
CA LYS A 60 -8.28 -8.09 10.32
C LYS A 60 -9.78 -8.19 10.05
N SER A 61 -10.39 -7.14 9.53
CA SER A 61 -11.82 -7.11 9.20
C SER A 61 -12.14 -7.59 7.78
N SER A 62 -11.12 -7.80 6.92
CA SER A 62 -11.31 -8.28 5.55
C SER A 62 -11.27 -9.80 5.46
N THR A 63 -12.36 -10.41 4.97
CA THR A 63 -12.43 -11.86 4.70
C THR A 63 -11.43 -12.28 3.62
N GLU A 64 -11.19 -11.43 2.61
CA GLU A 64 -10.23 -11.70 1.54
C GLU A 64 -8.80 -11.79 2.09
N ILE A 65 -8.38 -10.80 2.88
CA ILE A 65 -7.06 -10.76 3.50
C ILE A 65 -6.87 -11.92 4.48
N THR A 66 -7.87 -12.19 5.33
CA THR A 66 -7.76 -13.30 6.31
C THR A 66 -7.72 -14.66 5.61
N THR A 67 -8.40 -14.84 4.49
CA THR A 67 -8.29 -16.05 3.66
C THR A 67 -6.90 -16.16 3.06
N PHE A 68 -6.38 -15.07 2.49
CA PHE A 68 -5.03 -15.01 1.94
C PHE A 68 -3.95 -15.39 2.96
N ILE A 69 -4.04 -14.86 4.19
CA ILE A 69 -3.15 -15.22 5.32
C ILE A 69 -3.16 -16.73 5.56
N ASN A 70 -4.34 -17.35 5.61
CA ASN A 70 -4.47 -18.78 5.86
C ASN A 70 -3.92 -19.63 4.69
N GLU A 71 -4.22 -19.26 3.45
CA GLU A 71 -3.75 -19.96 2.25
C GLU A 71 -2.23 -19.94 2.12
N HIS A 72 -1.58 -18.85 2.58
CA HIS A 72 -0.14 -18.67 2.56
C HIS A 72 0.55 -19.12 3.86
N ASN A 73 -0.18 -19.72 4.81
CA ASN A 73 0.33 -20.19 6.11
C ASN A 73 0.99 -19.09 6.97
N LEU A 74 0.55 -17.84 6.80
CA LEU A 74 0.99 -16.71 7.59
C LEU A 74 0.27 -16.72 8.96
N GLN A 75 0.95 -16.32 10.03
CA GLN A 75 0.40 -16.38 11.39
C GLN A 75 -0.30 -15.07 11.79
N SER A 76 0.05 -13.96 11.15
CA SER A 76 -0.46 -12.65 11.53
C SER A 76 -0.50 -11.63 10.38
N PRO A 77 -1.28 -10.54 10.52
CA PRO A 77 -1.18 -9.40 9.61
C PRO A 77 0.19 -8.72 9.59
N ALA A 78 0.99 -8.87 10.65
CA ALA A 78 2.37 -8.40 10.64
C ALA A 78 3.25 -9.29 9.74
N ASP A 79 3.00 -10.60 9.72
CA ASP A 79 3.68 -11.52 8.81
C ASP A 79 3.29 -11.23 7.35
N LEU A 80 2.04 -10.82 7.11
CA LEU A 80 1.58 -10.38 5.78
C LEU A 80 2.30 -9.12 5.29
N GLN A 81 2.78 -8.26 6.19
CA GLN A 81 3.45 -7.01 5.82
C GLN A 81 4.90 -7.23 5.36
N ILE A 82 5.52 -8.36 5.70
CA ILE A 82 6.95 -8.66 5.48
C ILE A 82 7.13 -9.57 4.27
#